data_AF-A0A959V2H9-F1
#
_entry.id   AF-A0A959V2H9-F1
#
_cell.length_a   1.000
_cell.length_b   1.000
_cell.length_c   1.000
_cell.angle_alpha   90.00
_cell.angle_beta   90.00
_cell.angle_gamma   90.00
#
_symmetry.space_group_name_H-M   'P 1'
#
loop_
_entity.id
_entity.type
_entity.pdbx_description
1 polymer ?
#
loop_
_entity_poly.entity_id
_entity_poly.type
_entity_poly.pdbx_seq_one_letter_code
_entity_poly.pdbx_strand_id
1 'polypeptide(L)'
;AVFDMKLRRGNDRKREYTLKAGVLGTDLTAEGPIGGVEGGSYLANFRYSTLSLLDQAGIVDFQGVPTYSDGAFNVVLPTRGAGRFSIWGLGGDSHILQEDRGVADDTLFSRADFGSRMGVGGLTHTLMLGDKGFLYSTLSISGHESSTVYEEDPAPGEDVLQLRHTDALDRWTVRASTVHNQRVNAALTERSGIILSRDHFRMRSANWQEDAQDLVTTLDGEGSAGTLQAFTSWKWR
;
A
#
# COMPACT_ATOMS: atom_id res chain seq x y z
N ALA A 1 -9.31 -0.93 -5.81
CA ALA A 1 -9.01 -2.38 -5.76
C ALA A 1 -9.83 -3.05 -4.65
N VAL A 2 -10.32 -4.27 -4.86
CA VAL A 2 -10.89 -5.11 -3.79
C VAL A 2 -9.73 -5.89 -3.17
N PHE A 3 -9.00 -5.24 -2.26
CA PHE A 3 -7.91 -5.87 -1.52
C PHE A 3 -8.50 -6.51 -0.26
N ASP A 4 -8.76 -7.82 -0.30
CA ASP A 4 -9.02 -8.62 0.92
C ASP A 4 -7.67 -9.09 1.46
N MET A 5 -6.98 -8.18 2.16
CA MET A 5 -5.62 -8.43 2.63
C MET A 5 -5.65 -9.15 3.97
N LYS A 6 -5.29 -10.44 3.96
CA LYS A 6 -5.11 -11.22 5.19
C LYS A 6 -3.63 -11.36 5.49
N LEU A 7 -3.10 -10.45 6.31
CA LEU A 7 -1.72 -10.54 6.79
C LEU A 7 -1.53 -11.76 7.69
N ARG A 8 -0.37 -12.43 7.56
CA ARG A 8 -0.08 -13.59 8.41
C ARG A 8 -0.01 -13.17 9.88
N ARG A 9 -0.27 -14.12 10.77
CA ARG A 9 -0.06 -13.94 12.20
C ARG A 9 1.42 -14.17 12.53
N GLY A 10 1.95 -13.41 13.50
CA GLY A 10 3.26 -13.67 14.07
C GLY A 10 3.31 -14.95 14.91
N ASN A 11 4.51 -15.39 15.28
CA ASN A 11 4.71 -16.54 16.16
C ASN A 11 4.22 -16.21 17.59
N ASP A 12 3.20 -16.91 18.08
CA ASP A 12 2.61 -16.69 19.41
C ASP A 12 3.30 -17.48 20.55
N ARG A 13 4.42 -18.15 20.26
CA ARG A 13 5.16 -18.97 21.23
C ARG A 13 6.58 -18.46 21.48
N LYS A 14 7.29 -18.08 20.42
CA LYS A 14 8.71 -17.70 20.48
C LYS A 14 8.93 -16.38 19.76
N ARG A 15 9.79 -15.56 20.34
CA ARG A 15 10.25 -14.31 19.71
C ARG A 15 11.36 -14.63 18.72
N GLU A 16 11.19 -14.14 17.50
CA GLU A 16 12.06 -14.43 16.37
C GLU A 16 12.38 -13.14 15.61
N TYR A 17 13.63 -13.05 15.15
CA TYR A 17 14.12 -11.97 14.32
C TYR A 17 14.70 -12.58 13.06
N THR A 18 14.38 -12.02 11.91
CA THR A 18 14.89 -12.49 10.61
C THR A 18 15.44 -11.31 9.83
N LEU A 19 16.67 -11.46 9.36
CA LEU A 19 17.28 -10.60 8.34
C LEU A 19 17.36 -11.40 7.04
N LYS A 20 16.84 -10.85 5.94
CA LYS A 20 17.02 -11.42 4.60
C LYS A 20 17.59 -10.34 3.70
N ALA A 21 18.56 -10.69 2.87
CA ALA A 21 19.05 -9.81 1.82
C ALA A 21 18.78 -10.49 0.48
N GLY A 22 18.16 -9.76 -0.44
CA GLY A 22 17.96 -10.16 -1.82
C GLY A 22 18.32 -9.01 -2.75
N VAL A 23 18.42 -9.31 -4.05
CA VAL A 23 18.79 -8.31 -5.07
C VAL A 23 17.83 -7.12 -5.07
N LEU A 24 16.54 -7.37 -4.87
CA LEU A 24 15.52 -6.33 -4.89
C LEU A 24 15.41 -5.60 -3.54
N GLY A 25 15.62 -6.28 -2.42
CA GLY A 25 15.44 -5.65 -1.11
C GLY A 25 16.06 -6.42 0.04
N THR A 26 16.37 -5.68 1.10
CA THR A 26 16.83 -6.20 2.39
C THR A 26 15.68 -6.08 3.38
N ASP A 27 15.26 -7.22 3.93
CA ASP A 27 14.12 -7.37 4.82
C ASP A 27 14.56 -7.60 6.25
N LEU A 28 13.99 -6.84 7.16
CA LEU A 28 14.03 -7.05 8.60
C LEU A 28 12.64 -7.50 9.04
N THR A 29 12.55 -8.58 9.81
CA THR A 29 11.30 -9.05 10.40
C THR A 29 11.49 -9.30 11.88
N ALA A 30 10.53 -8.85 12.69
CA ALA A 30 10.42 -9.16 14.10
C ALA A 30 9.03 -9.74 14.37
N GLU A 31 8.95 -10.89 15.03
CA GLU A 31 7.68 -11.47 15.46
C GLU A 31 7.81 -12.13 16.82
N GLY A 32 6.68 -12.27 17.52
CA GLY A 32 6.68 -12.96 18.80
C GLY A 32 5.37 -12.85 19.58
N PRO A 33 5.33 -13.49 20.76
CA PRO A 33 4.17 -13.44 21.63
C PRO A 33 4.00 -12.05 22.27
N ILE A 34 2.75 -11.69 22.54
CA ILE A 34 2.40 -10.51 23.34
C ILE A 34 2.23 -10.96 24.80
N GLY A 35 3.10 -10.46 25.68
CA GLY A 35 3.08 -10.81 27.09
C GLY A 35 1.73 -10.51 27.74
N GLY A 36 1.23 -11.45 28.54
CA GLY A 36 -0.06 -11.31 29.25
C GLY A 36 -1.31 -11.63 28.40
N VAL A 37 -1.15 -11.94 27.10
CA VAL A 37 -2.26 -12.29 26.21
C VAL A 37 -2.02 -13.68 25.61
N GLU A 38 -2.77 -14.68 26.07
CA GLU A 38 -2.68 -16.05 25.56
C GLU A 38 -3.06 -16.10 24.06
N GLY A 39 -2.16 -16.64 23.23
CA GLY A 39 -2.30 -16.65 21.77
C GLY A 39 -2.15 -15.27 21.10
N GLY A 40 -1.78 -14.24 21.88
CA GLY A 40 -1.46 -12.91 21.39
C GLY A 40 -0.10 -12.90 20.69
N SER A 41 -0.01 -12.22 19.54
CA SER A 41 1.21 -12.17 18.75
C SER A 41 1.34 -10.87 17.98
N TYR A 42 2.56 -10.48 17.69
CA TYR A 42 2.88 -9.40 16.77
C TYR A 42 3.80 -9.92 15.68
N LEU A 43 3.72 -9.27 14.52
CA LEU A 43 4.63 -9.38 13.40
C LEU A 43 4.85 -7.98 12.86
N ALA A 44 6.10 -7.61 12.65
CA ALA A 44 6.49 -6.39 11.96
C ALA A 44 7.58 -6.75 10.94
N ASN A 45 7.48 -6.19 9.75
CA ASN A 45 8.46 -6.33 8.69
C ASN A 45 8.75 -4.95 8.11
N PHE A 46 10.01 -4.73 7.76
CA PHE A 46 10.50 -3.56 7.07
C PHE A 46 11.42 -4.02 5.96
N ARG A 47 11.29 -3.43 4.78
CA ARG A 47 12.07 -3.74 3.60
C ARG A 47 12.57 -2.46 2.96
N TYR A 48 13.84 -2.47 2.55
CA TYR A 48 14.46 -1.36 1.84
C TYR A 48 15.18 -1.87 0.58
N SER A 49 15.20 -1.05 -0.48
CA SER A 49 15.86 -1.37 -1.75
C SER A 49 17.35 -1.69 -1.56
N THR A 50 17.74 -2.93 -1.82
CA THR A 50 19.16 -3.34 -1.73
C THR A 50 20.00 -2.63 -2.78
N LEU A 51 19.45 -2.40 -3.98
CA LEU A 51 20.15 -1.68 -5.04
C LEU A 51 20.49 -0.26 -4.60
N SER A 52 19.56 0.44 -3.91
CA SER A 52 19.83 1.78 -3.37
C SER A 52 20.94 1.76 -2.30
N LEU A 53 20.99 0.73 -1.44
CA LEU A 53 22.07 0.59 -0.47
C LEU A 53 23.43 0.36 -1.13
N LEU A 54 23.48 -0.44 -2.20
CA LEU A 54 24.71 -0.72 -2.93
C LEU A 54 25.21 0.50 -3.72
N ASP A 55 24.28 1.25 -4.32
CA ASP A 55 24.55 2.50 -5.04
C ASP A 55 25.11 3.58 -4.09
N GLN A 56 24.44 3.81 -2.96
CA GLN A 56 24.94 4.73 -1.91
C GLN A 56 26.29 4.30 -1.32
N ALA A 57 26.58 3.00 -1.31
CA ALA A 57 27.87 2.47 -0.87
C ALA A 57 28.97 2.55 -1.95
N GLY A 58 28.65 3.01 -3.17
CA GLY A 58 29.58 3.11 -4.30
C GLY A 58 30.00 1.75 -4.88
N ILE A 59 29.20 0.70 -4.65
CA ILE A 59 29.50 -0.67 -5.10
C ILE A 59 28.98 -0.91 -6.52
N VAL A 60 27.87 -0.27 -6.87
CA VAL A 60 27.21 -0.34 -8.18
C VAL A 60 26.84 1.08 -8.61
N ASP A 61 26.84 1.34 -9.91
CA ASP A 61 26.31 2.58 -10.49
C ASP A 61 25.27 2.16 -11.52
N PHE A 62 24.01 2.43 -11.21
CA PHE A 62 22.87 2.07 -12.03
C PHE A 62 22.12 3.36 -12.35
N GLN A 63 22.11 3.77 -13.61
CA GLN A 63 21.30 4.91 -14.03
C GLN A 63 19.80 4.54 -13.95
N GLY A 64 19.11 5.08 -12.94
CA GLY A 64 17.68 4.90 -12.72
C GLY A 64 17.26 3.80 -11.74
N VAL A 65 18.00 3.60 -10.64
CA VAL A 65 17.61 2.63 -9.59
C VAL A 65 16.28 2.99 -8.95
N PRO A 66 15.29 2.07 -8.91
CA PRO A 66 14.12 2.24 -8.07
C PRO A 66 14.52 2.26 -6.60
N THR A 67 14.36 3.41 -5.97
CA THR A 67 14.46 3.54 -4.53
C THR A 67 13.09 3.25 -3.93
N TYR A 68 13.04 2.38 -2.93
CA TYR A 68 11.80 2.12 -2.24
C TYR A 68 12.05 1.66 -0.81
N SER A 69 11.09 1.96 0.05
CA SER A 69 11.01 1.48 1.41
C SER A 69 9.56 1.09 1.70
N ASP A 70 9.37 -0.07 2.30
CA ASP A 70 8.05 -0.52 2.70
C ASP A 70 8.09 -1.23 4.04
N GLY A 71 6.93 -1.29 4.69
CA GLY A 71 6.80 -1.92 5.98
C GLY A 71 5.38 -2.40 6.21
N ALA A 72 5.26 -3.51 6.94
CA ALA A 72 4.00 -4.11 7.31
C ALA A 72 4.02 -4.51 8.77
N PHE A 73 2.86 -4.45 9.41
CA PHE A 73 2.69 -5.01 10.74
C PHE A 73 1.33 -5.69 10.88
N ASN A 74 1.27 -6.65 11.79
CA ASN A 74 0.05 -7.28 12.23
C ASN A 74 0.17 -7.66 13.71
N VAL A 75 -0.72 -7.10 14.51
CA VAL A 75 -0.86 -7.35 15.94
C VAL A 75 -2.18 -8.08 16.14
N VAL A 76 -2.13 -9.27 16.73
CA VAL A 76 -3.29 -10.11 17.00
C VAL A 76 -3.49 -10.27 18.50
N LEU A 77 -4.70 -9.93 18.95
CA LEU A 77 -5.11 -9.93 20.34
C LEU A 77 -6.38 -10.78 20.53
N PRO A 78 -6.23 -12.07 20.84
CA PRO A 78 -7.34 -12.89 21.32
C PRO A 78 -7.84 -12.38 22.67
N THR A 79 -9.14 -12.50 22.91
CA THR A 79 -9.77 -12.21 24.20
C THR A 79 -10.53 -13.44 24.67
N ARG A 80 -10.81 -13.53 25.98
CA ARG A 80 -11.51 -14.70 26.56
C ARG A 80 -12.96 -14.84 26.12
N GLY A 81 -13.64 -13.74 25.80
CA GLY A 81 -15.09 -13.76 25.52
C GLY A 81 -15.56 -12.84 24.39
N ALA A 82 -14.77 -11.83 24.01
CA ALA A 82 -15.13 -10.91 22.94
C ALA A 82 -14.54 -11.31 21.58
N GLY A 83 -14.04 -12.55 21.44
CA GLY A 83 -13.41 -13.01 20.21
C GLY A 83 -11.98 -12.50 20.05
N ARG A 84 -11.54 -12.29 18.81
CA ARG A 84 -10.17 -11.95 18.47
C ARG A 84 -10.11 -10.65 17.68
N PHE A 85 -9.26 -9.73 18.13
CA PHE A 85 -8.96 -8.49 17.43
C PHE A 85 -7.62 -8.61 16.70
N SER A 86 -7.49 -7.88 15.61
CA SER A 86 -6.24 -7.72 14.88
C SER A 86 -6.14 -6.31 14.36
N ILE A 87 -5.02 -5.65 14.64
CA ILE A 87 -4.67 -4.33 14.10
C ILE A 87 -3.52 -4.57 13.16
N TRP A 88 -3.64 -4.08 11.93
CA TRP A 88 -2.68 -4.38 10.90
C TRP A 88 -2.50 -3.21 9.96
N GLY A 89 -1.36 -3.19 9.27
CA GLY A 89 -1.04 -2.16 8.29
C GLY A 89 0.08 -2.57 7.35
N LEU A 90 0.10 -1.91 6.21
CA LEU A 90 1.13 -1.99 5.18
C LEU A 90 1.29 -0.58 4.61
N GLY A 91 2.52 -0.12 4.44
CA GLY A 91 2.83 1.17 3.84
C GLY A 91 4.11 1.08 3.04
N GLY A 92 4.24 1.92 2.03
CA GLY A 92 5.44 2.02 1.25
C GLY A 92 5.56 3.35 0.52
N ASP A 93 6.80 3.72 0.27
CA ASP A 93 7.23 4.89 -0.48
C ASP A 93 8.23 4.41 -1.53
N SER A 94 8.07 4.88 -2.75
CA SER A 94 8.96 4.56 -3.85
C SER A 94 9.15 5.75 -4.76
N HIS A 95 10.38 5.91 -5.23
CA HIS A 95 10.76 6.95 -6.16
C HIS A 95 11.70 6.37 -7.23
N ILE A 96 11.42 6.73 -8.48
CA ILE A 96 12.24 6.40 -9.65
C ILE A 96 12.63 7.73 -10.31
N LEU A 97 13.93 7.99 -10.37
CA LEU A 97 14.49 9.08 -11.16
C LEU A 97 14.98 8.53 -12.48
N GLN A 98 14.44 9.02 -13.58
CA GLN A 98 14.91 8.71 -14.92
C GLN A 98 15.55 9.96 -15.51
N GLU A 99 16.80 9.85 -15.95
CA GLU A 99 17.51 10.93 -16.64
C GLU A 99 17.84 10.47 -18.06
N ASP A 100 17.62 11.33 -19.03
CA ASP A 100 18.08 11.16 -20.40
C ASP A 100 19.30 12.04 -20.62
N ARG A 101 20.43 11.42 -20.95
CA ARG A 101 21.73 12.09 -21.01
C ARG A 101 22.48 11.76 -22.30
N GLY A 102 23.34 12.69 -22.70
CA GLY A 102 24.28 12.49 -23.80
C GLY A 102 25.19 11.28 -23.58
N VAL A 103 25.69 10.71 -24.68
CA VAL A 103 26.57 9.53 -24.65
C VAL A 103 27.83 9.74 -23.79
N ALA A 104 28.30 10.99 -23.69
CA ALA A 104 29.44 11.37 -22.86
C ALA A 104 29.07 11.74 -21.42
N ASP A 105 27.80 11.62 -21.02
CA ASP A 105 27.25 12.02 -19.72
C ASP A 105 27.48 13.51 -19.38
N ASP A 106 27.70 14.34 -20.40
CA ASP A 106 28.02 15.77 -20.30
C ASP A 106 26.80 16.68 -20.40
N THR A 107 25.71 16.15 -20.98
CA THR A 107 24.49 16.90 -21.29
C THR A 107 23.29 16.16 -20.74
N LEU A 108 22.44 16.85 -19.97
CA LEU A 108 21.18 16.32 -19.45
C LEU A 108 20.03 16.85 -20.29
N PHE A 109 19.42 15.99 -21.10
CA PHE A 109 18.33 16.37 -22.00
C PHE A 109 16.99 16.47 -21.27
N SER A 110 16.70 15.49 -20.41
CA SER A 110 15.46 15.49 -19.65
C SER A 110 15.56 14.70 -18.36
N ARG A 111 14.66 15.00 -17.43
CA ARG A 111 14.52 14.33 -16.14
C ARG A 111 13.05 14.03 -15.89
N ALA A 112 12.75 12.80 -15.53
CA ALA A 112 11.44 12.38 -15.04
C ALA A 112 11.56 11.82 -13.62
N ASP A 113 10.89 12.47 -12.68
CA ASP A 113 10.73 12.03 -11.30
C ASP A 113 9.35 11.37 -11.17
N PHE A 114 9.33 10.06 -10.88
CA PHE A 114 8.12 9.31 -10.57
C PHE A 114 8.08 9.00 -9.07
N GLY A 115 7.09 9.55 -8.38
CA GLY A 115 6.83 9.29 -6.96
C GLY A 115 5.58 8.45 -6.77
N SER A 116 5.62 7.51 -5.81
CA SER A 116 4.44 6.74 -5.41
C SER A 116 4.49 6.42 -3.92
N ARG A 117 3.40 6.73 -3.23
CA ARG A 117 3.20 6.42 -1.80
C ARG A 117 1.90 5.67 -1.63
N MET A 118 1.92 4.59 -0.87
CA MET A 118 0.72 3.85 -0.55
C MET A 118 0.68 3.46 0.92
N GLY A 119 -0.53 3.38 1.45
CA GLY A 119 -0.78 2.90 2.79
C GLY A 119 -2.11 2.19 2.87
N VAL A 120 -2.18 1.13 3.66
CA VAL A 120 -3.44 0.52 4.08
C VAL A 120 -3.31 0.08 5.52
N GLY A 121 -4.33 0.33 6.33
CA GLY A 121 -4.38 -0.13 7.70
C GLY A 121 -5.81 -0.41 8.12
N GLY A 122 -5.96 -1.28 9.11
CA GLY A 122 -7.29 -1.66 9.57
C GLY A 122 -7.32 -2.38 10.89
N LEU A 123 -8.55 -2.48 11.40
CA LEU A 123 -8.95 -3.28 12.53
C LEU A 123 -9.85 -4.41 12.02
N THR A 124 -9.52 -5.63 12.42
CA THR A 124 -10.33 -6.81 12.17
C THR A 124 -10.79 -7.39 13.50
N HIS A 125 -12.06 -7.80 13.55
CA HIS A 125 -12.68 -8.47 14.69
C HIS A 125 -13.30 -9.79 14.24
N THR A 126 -12.92 -10.89 14.88
CA THR A 126 -13.52 -12.21 14.66
C THR A 126 -14.22 -12.66 15.94
N LEU A 127 -15.53 -12.86 15.89
CA LEU A 127 -16.34 -13.38 17.00
C LEU A 127 -16.88 -14.76 16.62
N MET A 128 -16.64 -15.78 17.45
CA MET A 128 -17.26 -17.10 17.26
C MET A 128 -18.67 -17.07 17.86
N LEU A 129 -19.64 -17.58 17.11
CA LEU A 129 -21.06 -17.69 17.50
C LEU A 129 -21.33 -19.15 17.86
N GLY A 130 -20.81 -19.58 19.01
CA GLY A 130 -20.74 -20.98 19.41
C GLY A 130 -19.93 -21.82 18.40
N ASP A 131 -20.31 -23.09 18.25
CA ASP A 131 -19.60 -24.03 17.35
C ASP A 131 -20.11 -24.01 15.91
N LYS A 132 -21.16 -23.22 15.66
CA LYS A 132 -21.91 -23.25 14.38
C LYS A 132 -21.66 -22.04 13.52
N GLY A 133 -21.00 -20.99 13.99
CA GLY A 133 -20.81 -19.81 13.15
C GLY A 133 -19.75 -18.85 13.65
N PHE A 134 -19.50 -17.83 12.84
CA PHE A 134 -18.65 -16.71 13.19
C PHE A 134 -19.13 -15.42 12.53
N LEU A 135 -18.81 -14.30 13.19
CA LEU A 135 -18.86 -12.96 12.63
C LEU A 135 -17.43 -12.50 12.37
N TYR A 136 -17.18 -11.96 11.19
CA TYR A 136 -15.91 -11.38 10.79
C TYR A 136 -16.14 -9.95 10.31
N SER A 137 -15.68 -8.98 11.08
CA SER A 137 -15.83 -7.56 10.80
C SER A 137 -14.47 -6.92 10.55
N THR A 138 -14.41 -6.01 9.59
CA THR A 138 -13.20 -5.27 9.23
C THR A 138 -13.53 -3.81 8.99
N LEU A 139 -12.74 -2.91 9.60
CA LEU A 139 -12.70 -1.49 9.30
C LEU A 139 -11.31 -1.18 8.78
N SER A 140 -11.20 -0.58 7.59
CA SER A 140 -9.91 -0.27 6.96
C SER A 140 -9.92 1.09 6.29
N ILE A 141 -8.75 1.72 6.26
CA ILE A 141 -8.46 2.90 5.45
C ILE A 141 -7.28 2.58 4.54
N SER A 142 -7.34 3.00 3.28
CA SER A 142 -6.23 2.94 2.35
C SER A 142 -6.02 4.27 1.66
N GLY A 143 -4.77 4.64 1.40
CA GLY A 143 -4.34 5.81 0.65
C GLY A 143 -3.36 5.41 -0.43
N HIS A 144 -3.41 6.10 -1.56
CA HIS A 144 -2.46 6.00 -2.65
C HIS A 144 -2.23 7.39 -3.23
N GLU A 145 -0.98 7.78 -3.34
CA GLU A 145 -0.52 9.00 -3.99
C GLU A 145 0.47 8.61 -5.08
N SER A 146 0.33 9.20 -6.25
CA SER A 146 1.34 9.11 -7.30
C SER A 146 1.59 10.47 -7.90
N SER A 147 2.85 10.77 -8.16
CA SER A 147 3.28 12.02 -8.78
C SER A 147 4.22 11.75 -9.95
N THR A 148 4.20 12.64 -10.92
CA THR A 148 5.20 12.71 -11.98
C THR A 148 5.61 14.17 -12.15
N VAL A 149 6.90 14.42 -12.19
CA VAL A 149 7.48 15.72 -12.52
C VAL A 149 8.44 15.49 -13.67
N TYR A 150 8.18 16.13 -14.80
CA TYR A 150 8.99 16.00 -15.99
C TYR A 150 9.56 17.36 -16.38
N GLU A 151 10.88 17.39 -16.50
CA GLU A 151 11.67 18.54 -16.87
C GLU A 151 12.47 18.23 -18.14
N GLU A 152 12.60 19.20 -19.03
CA GLU A 152 13.30 19.05 -20.30
C GLU A 152 14.12 20.32 -20.58
N ASP A 153 15.29 20.13 -21.18
CA ASP A 153 16.11 21.22 -21.67
C ASP A 153 15.65 21.61 -23.09
N PRO A 154 15.06 22.81 -23.30
CA PRO A 154 14.68 23.27 -24.64
C PRO A 154 15.87 23.50 -25.58
N ALA A 155 17.06 23.76 -25.03
CA ALA A 155 18.28 24.05 -25.77
C ALA A 155 19.47 23.36 -25.09
N PRO A 156 19.68 22.05 -25.36
CA PRO A 156 20.66 21.22 -24.67
C PRO A 156 22.06 21.84 -24.60
N GLY A 157 22.50 22.16 -23.37
CA GLY A 157 23.83 22.73 -23.11
C GLY A 157 23.92 24.25 -23.18
N GLU A 158 22.80 24.94 -23.46
CA GLU A 158 22.68 26.40 -23.43
C GLU A 158 21.74 26.88 -22.31
N ASP A 159 20.67 26.12 -22.03
CA ASP A 159 19.64 26.45 -21.04
C ASP A 159 19.65 25.51 -19.81
N VAL A 160 18.82 25.84 -18.82
CA VAL A 160 18.52 24.96 -17.68
C VAL A 160 17.26 24.15 -17.96
N LEU A 161 17.15 22.98 -17.34
CA LEU A 161 15.93 22.18 -17.35
C LEU A 161 14.71 23.04 -17.00
N GLN A 162 13.67 22.94 -17.83
CA GLN A 162 12.39 23.61 -17.63
C GLN A 162 11.31 22.59 -17.31
N LEU A 163 10.42 22.94 -16.37
CA LEU A 163 9.28 22.11 -16.04
C LEU A 163 8.31 22.03 -17.24
N ARG A 164 8.13 20.82 -17.77
CA ARG A 164 7.25 20.56 -18.92
C ARG A 164 5.93 19.93 -18.53
N HIS A 165 5.93 19.10 -17.50
CA HIS A 165 4.74 18.36 -17.12
C HIS A 165 4.74 18.01 -15.63
N THR A 166 3.57 18.10 -15.03
CA THR A 166 3.31 17.59 -13.68
C THR A 166 2.00 16.82 -13.67
N ASP A 167 2.02 15.66 -13.01
CA ASP A 167 0.83 14.87 -12.70
C ASP A 167 0.83 14.52 -11.23
N ALA A 168 -0.35 14.57 -10.60
CA ALA A 168 -0.57 14.12 -9.24
C ALA A 168 -1.95 13.45 -9.12
N LEU A 169 -1.98 12.30 -8.45
CA LEU A 169 -3.20 11.58 -8.12
C LEU A 169 -3.16 11.14 -6.67
N ASP A 170 -4.07 11.70 -5.87
CA ASP A 170 -4.34 11.29 -4.51
C ASP A 170 -5.65 10.53 -4.45
N ARG A 171 -5.65 9.39 -3.78
CA ARG A 171 -6.85 8.60 -3.55
C ARG A 171 -6.86 8.04 -2.15
N TRP A 172 -7.98 8.18 -1.45
CA TRP A 172 -8.22 7.46 -0.21
C TRP A 172 -9.55 6.72 -0.22
N THR A 173 -9.60 5.60 0.47
CA THR A 173 -10.79 4.75 0.58
C THR A 173 -10.95 4.32 2.03
N VAL A 174 -12.12 4.57 2.61
CA VAL A 174 -12.55 3.97 3.90
C VAL A 174 -13.52 2.85 3.58
N ARG A 175 -13.31 1.68 4.20
CA ARG A 175 -14.18 0.51 4.03
C ARG A 175 -14.54 -0.10 5.38
N ALA A 176 -15.81 -0.38 5.57
CA ALA A 176 -16.33 -1.19 6.67
C ALA A 176 -17.01 -2.42 6.09
N SER A 177 -16.75 -3.59 6.63
CA SER A 177 -17.40 -4.82 6.20
C SER A 177 -17.68 -5.74 7.37
N THR A 178 -18.77 -6.49 7.27
CA THR A 178 -19.11 -7.53 8.22
C THR A 178 -19.64 -8.73 7.45
N VAL A 179 -19.08 -9.89 7.73
CA VAL A 179 -19.46 -11.18 7.17
C VAL A 179 -19.94 -12.07 8.31
N HIS A 180 -21.15 -12.58 8.17
CA HIS A 180 -21.73 -13.60 9.03
C HIS A 180 -21.67 -14.94 8.29
N ASN A 181 -21.19 -15.97 8.98
CA ASN A 181 -21.17 -17.33 8.45
C ASN A 181 -21.76 -18.29 9.49
N GLN A 182 -22.78 -19.04 9.11
CA GLN A 182 -23.49 -19.96 9.99
C GLN A 182 -23.77 -21.31 9.32
N ARG A 183 -23.45 -22.39 10.02
CA ARG A 183 -23.92 -23.74 9.76
C ARG A 183 -25.33 -23.88 10.32
N VAL A 184 -26.32 -23.85 9.44
CA VAL A 184 -27.74 -23.99 9.79
C VAL A 184 -28.05 -25.43 10.20
N ASN A 185 -27.54 -26.40 9.43
CA ASN A 185 -27.60 -27.83 9.75
C ASN A 185 -26.38 -28.57 9.16
N ALA A 186 -26.34 -29.90 9.27
CA ALA A 186 -25.19 -30.69 8.79
C ALA A 186 -24.93 -30.55 7.27
N ALA A 187 -25.98 -30.29 6.50
CA ALA A 187 -25.95 -30.17 5.05
C ALA A 187 -25.80 -28.72 4.58
N LEU A 188 -26.33 -27.75 5.34
CA LEU A 188 -26.47 -26.35 4.93
C LEU A 188 -25.55 -25.42 5.73
N THR A 189 -24.68 -24.71 5.02
CA THR A 189 -23.92 -23.57 5.53
C THR A 189 -24.26 -22.32 4.74
N GLU A 190 -24.55 -21.24 5.44
CA GLU A 190 -24.91 -19.93 4.90
C GLU A 190 -23.82 -18.92 5.24
N ARG A 191 -23.56 -18.01 4.30
CA ARG A 191 -22.62 -16.90 4.45
C ARG A 191 -23.21 -15.66 3.80
N SER A 192 -23.49 -14.66 4.63
CA SER A 192 -23.97 -13.35 4.21
C SER A 192 -23.02 -12.26 4.65
N GLY A 193 -23.02 -11.14 3.93
CA GLY A 193 -22.16 -10.02 4.29
C GLY A 193 -22.65 -8.69 3.73
N ILE A 194 -22.18 -7.63 4.39
CA ILE A 194 -22.40 -6.24 4.00
C ILE A 194 -21.04 -5.56 3.91
N ILE A 195 -20.84 -4.78 2.85
CA ILE A 195 -19.64 -3.99 2.61
C ILE A 195 -20.07 -2.56 2.30
N LEU A 196 -19.51 -1.63 3.04
CA LEU A 196 -19.65 -0.19 2.85
C LEU A 196 -18.28 0.36 2.43
N SER A 197 -18.21 1.12 1.36
CA SER A 197 -16.99 1.90 1.03
C SER A 197 -17.31 3.35 0.71
N ARG A 198 -16.38 4.22 1.08
CA ARG A 198 -16.33 5.61 0.63
C ARG A 198 -14.97 5.83 0.00
N ASP A 199 -14.97 6.15 -1.28
CA ASP A 199 -13.79 6.49 -2.05
C ASP A 199 -13.77 8.01 -2.27
N HIS A 200 -12.58 8.59 -2.25
CA HIS A 200 -12.33 9.97 -2.65
C HIS A 200 -11.05 10.01 -3.47
N PHE A 201 -11.01 10.87 -4.47
CA PHE A 201 -9.82 11.14 -5.24
C PHE A 201 -9.68 12.63 -5.53
N ARG A 202 -8.44 13.05 -5.73
CA ARG A 202 -8.05 14.33 -6.32
C ARG A 202 -7.00 14.04 -7.37
N MET A 203 -7.16 14.61 -8.55
CA MET A 203 -6.20 14.50 -9.65
C MET A 203 -5.90 15.89 -10.19
N ARG A 204 -4.63 16.12 -10.49
CA ARG A 204 -4.17 17.36 -11.11
C ARG A 204 -3.13 17.03 -12.17
N SER A 205 -3.27 17.65 -13.34
CA SER A 205 -2.29 17.61 -14.42
C SER A 205 -2.03 19.03 -14.91
N ALA A 206 -0.77 19.36 -15.13
CA ALA A 206 -0.39 20.60 -15.79
C ALA A 206 0.70 20.32 -16.83
N ASN A 207 0.55 20.94 -17.99
CA ASN A 207 1.42 20.75 -19.14
C ASN A 207 1.86 22.10 -19.67
N TRP A 208 3.10 22.19 -20.12
CA TRP A 208 3.62 23.37 -20.78
C TRP A 208 2.85 23.63 -22.07
N GLN A 209 2.42 24.89 -22.26
CA GLN A 209 1.80 25.32 -23.51
C GLN A 209 2.69 26.37 -24.18
N GLU A 210 3.13 26.07 -25.40
CA GLU A 210 3.99 26.97 -26.18
C GLU A 210 3.32 28.33 -26.44
N ASP A 211 2.01 28.35 -26.70
CA ASP A 211 1.27 29.60 -26.94
C ASP A 211 1.22 30.51 -25.70
N ALA A 212 1.12 29.91 -24.51
CA ALA A 212 1.05 30.64 -23.25
C ALA A 212 2.43 30.93 -22.65
N GLN A 213 3.48 30.22 -23.10
CA GLN A 213 4.81 30.21 -22.49
C GLN A 213 4.74 29.95 -20.98
N ASP A 214 3.82 29.08 -20.55
CA ASP A 214 3.55 28.77 -19.15
C ASP A 214 2.99 27.35 -18.98
N LEU A 215 3.06 26.84 -17.75
CA LEU A 215 2.48 25.56 -17.35
C LEU A 215 0.98 25.70 -17.09
N VAL A 216 0.17 25.20 -18.01
CA VAL A 216 -1.30 25.32 -17.91
C VAL A 216 -1.87 24.05 -17.29
N THR A 217 -2.72 24.22 -16.27
CA THR A 217 -3.46 23.09 -15.68
C THR A 217 -4.50 22.57 -16.68
N THR A 218 -4.29 21.34 -17.17
CA THR A 218 -5.15 20.67 -18.15
C THR A 218 -6.19 19.77 -17.48
N LEU A 219 -5.95 19.36 -16.23
CA LEU A 219 -6.85 18.56 -15.42
C LEU A 219 -6.79 19.04 -13.98
N ASP A 220 -7.94 19.35 -13.40
CA ASP A 220 -8.12 19.51 -11.96
C ASP A 220 -9.48 18.91 -11.61
N GLY A 221 -9.45 17.76 -10.96
CA GLY A 221 -10.63 16.96 -10.71
C GLY A 221 -10.61 16.40 -9.30
N GLU A 222 -11.69 16.59 -8.57
CA GLU A 222 -11.94 15.92 -7.30
C GLU A 222 -13.28 15.20 -7.34
N GLY A 223 -13.39 14.11 -6.59
CA GLY A 223 -14.61 13.34 -6.58
C GLY A 223 -14.72 12.43 -5.36
N SER A 224 -15.94 12.02 -5.05
CA SER A 224 -16.16 10.97 -4.07
C SER A 224 -17.29 10.05 -4.50
N ALA A 225 -17.20 8.79 -4.10
CA ALA A 225 -18.21 7.78 -4.39
C ALA A 225 -18.45 6.93 -3.14
N GLY A 226 -19.72 6.63 -2.87
CA GLY A 226 -20.10 5.68 -1.83
C GLY A 226 -20.66 4.41 -2.46
N THR A 227 -20.29 3.24 -1.95
CA THR A 227 -20.91 1.98 -2.35
C THR A 227 -21.40 1.20 -1.14
N LEU A 228 -22.59 0.61 -1.29
CA LEU A 228 -23.15 -0.39 -0.38
C LEU A 228 -23.33 -1.66 -1.20
N GLN A 229 -22.74 -2.75 -0.71
CA GLN A 229 -22.87 -4.07 -1.28
C GLN A 229 -23.40 -5.01 -0.20
N ALA A 230 -24.36 -5.85 -0.56
CA ALA A 230 -24.84 -6.93 0.29
C ALA A 230 -24.87 -8.21 -0.53
N PHE A 231 -24.51 -9.32 0.09
CA PHE A 231 -24.53 -10.63 -0.55
C PHE A 231 -24.96 -11.71 0.42
N THR A 232 -25.48 -12.80 -0.14
CA THR A 232 -25.72 -14.06 0.56
C THR A 232 -25.31 -15.22 -0.35
N SER A 233 -24.72 -16.24 0.25
CA SER A 233 -24.29 -17.46 -0.43
C SER A 233 -24.57 -18.65 0.48
N TRP A 234 -25.00 -19.77 -0.09
CA TRP A 234 -25.21 -20.99 0.66
C TRP A 234 -24.50 -22.17 0.00
N LYS A 235 -24.14 -23.14 0.83
CA LYS A 235 -23.53 -24.39 0.43
C LYS A 235 -24.34 -25.54 1.01
N TRP A 236 -24.83 -26.41 0.13
CA TRP A 236 -25.50 -27.65 0.47
C TRP A 236 -24.55 -28.82 0.18
N ARG A 237 -24.29 -29.68 1.16
CA ARG A 237 -23.62 -30.98 1.00
C ARG A 237 -24.48 -32.13 1.50
#